data_AF-A0A832RL54-F1
#
_entry.id   AF-A0A832RL54-F1
#
_cell.length_a   1.000
_cell.length_b   1.000
_cell.length_c   1.000
_cell.angle_alpha   90.00
_cell.angle_beta   90.00
_cell.angle_gamma   90.00
#
_symmetry.space_group_name_H-M   'P 1'
#
loop_
_entity.id
_entity.type
_entity.pdbx_description
1 polymer ?
#
loop_
_entity_poly.entity_id
_entity_poly.type
_entity_poly.pdbx_seq_one_letter_code
_entity_poly.pdbx_strand_id
1 'polypeptide(L)'
;MEKILDFNELFFGDLSEYKKLIIGLLESLKNVTPASYWSMDTEVEKGLSTTIAMEIINLILDSLDKVSDNLYSNDIITHEYPFFVEIKEMIECLLLDPIYESDTYINLAITLFSDFFTLLEVKLLLFDGCSIEIEAPNEVLEEYDKELDQYLIRLDKYRDEFMDLHK
;
A
#
# COMPACT_ATOMS: atom_id res chain seq x y z
N MET A 1 -4.85 16.20 -25.62
CA MET A 1 -3.62 15.72 -24.99
C MET A 1 -3.97 15.35 -23.56
N GLU A 2 -4.46 14.13 -23.37
CA GLU A 2 -4.64 13.54 -22.05
C GLU A 2 -3.42 12.66 -21.80
N LYS A 3 -2.45 13.18 -21.05
CA LYS A 3 -1.43 12.35 -20.41
C LYS A 3 -2.03 11.87 -19.09
N ILE A 4 -2.93 10.91 -19.15
CA ILE A 4 -3.42 10.23 -17.96
C ILE A 4 -2.57 8.97 -17.84
N LEU A 5 -1.55 9.07 -17.00
CA LEU A 5 -0.82 7.98 -16.35
C LEU A 5 -0.63 6.72 -17.20
N ASP A 6 0.13 6.92 -18.28
CA ASP A 6 0.79 5.85 -19.01
C ASP A 6 1.86 5.28 -18.07
N PHE A 7 1.48 4.32 -17.22
CA PHE A 7 2.42 3.47 -16.49
C PHE A 7 3.05 2.50 -17.51
N ASN A 8 3.77 3.08 -18.46
CA ASN A 8 4.66 2.38 -19.36
C ASN A 8 5.62 1.54 -18.52
N GLU A 9 6.10 0.47 -19.15
CA GLU A 9 7.18 -0.48 -18.80
C GLU A 9 8.46 0.14 -18.18
N LEU A 10 8.52 1.47 -18.03
CA LEU A 10 9.59 2.28 -17.44
C LEU A 10 9.45 2.50 -15.92
N PHE A 11 8.27 2.35 -15.31
CA PHE A 11 8.09 2.63 -13.87
C PHE A 11 8.50 1.46 -12.96
N PHE A 12 8.93 0.33 -13.51
CA PHE A 12 9.63 -0.72 -12.75
C PHE A 12 11.11 -0.38 -12.43
N GLY A 13 11.43 0.92 -12.42
CA GLY A 13 12.74 1.43 -12.02
C GLY A 13 12.79 2.03 -10.61
N ASP A 14 11.65 2.40 -10.00
CA ASP A 14 11.69 3.06 -8.68
C ASP A 14 10.43 2.77 -7.81
N LEU A 15 10.49 1.70 -7.02
CA LEU A 15 9.51 1.39 -5.96
C LEU A 15 9.31 2.56 -4.99
N SER A 16 10.33 3.42 -4.82
CA SER A 16 10.24 4.61 -3.98
C SER A 16 9.22 5.61 -4.55
N GLU A 17 9.06 5.70 -5.87
CA GLU A 17 8.06 6.58 -6.48
C GLU A 17 6.64 6.07 -6.26
N TYR A 18 6.40 4.77 -6.35
CA TYR A 18 5.11 4.16 -6.00
C TYR A 18 4.78 4.35 -4.52
N LYS A 19 5.77 4.10 -3.65
CA LYS A 19 5.66 4.35 -2.21
C LYS A 19 5.25 5.80 -1.93
N LYS A 20 5.93 6.77 -2.54
CA LYS A 20 5.62 8.20 -2.40
C LYS A 20 4.24 8.57 -2.94
N LEU A 21 3.85 8.02 -4.09
CA LEU A 21 2.55 8.31 -4.71
C LEU A 21 1.41 7.85 -3.80
N ILE A 22 1.41 6.59 -3.39
CA ILE A 22 0.33 6.02 -2.58
C ILE A 22 0.28 6.65 -1.18
N ILE A 23 1.44 6.89 -0.55
CA ILE A 23 1.48 7.62 0.72
C ILE A 23 0.94 9.04 0.54
N GLY A 24 1.32 9.76 -0.52
CA GLY A 24 0.80 11.10 -0.79
C GLY A 24 -0.70 11.14 -1.03
N LEU A 25 -1.26 10.11 -1.68
CA LEU A 25 -2.72 9.96 -1.86
C LEU A 25 -3.42 9.70 -0.51
N LEU A 26 -2.88 8.79 0.31
CA LEU A 26 -3.41 8.51 1.66
C LEU A 26 -3.33 9.76 2.56
N GLU A 27 -2.22 10.50 2.53
CA GLU A 27 -2.10 11.77 3.25
C GLU A 27 -3.06 12.83 2.74
N SER A 28 -3.36 12.84 1.44
CA SER A 28 -4.34 13.77 0.87
C SER A 28 -5.75 13.52 1.41
N LEU A 29 -6.12 12.26 1.71
CA LEU A 29 -7.41 11.94 2.33
C LEU A 29 -7.59 12.64 3.68
N LYS A 30 -6.53 12.82 4.48
CA LYS A 30 -6.57 13.56 5.77
C LYS A 30 -6.92 15.03 5.60
N ASN A 31 -6.55 15.63 4.46
CA ASN A 31 -6.77 17.05 4.20
C ASN A 31 -8.16 17.32 3.60
N VAL A 32 -8.78 16.32 2.97
CA VAL A 32 -10.11 16.44 2.35
C VAL A 32 -11.23 16.30 3.40
N THR A 33 -10.92 15.78 4.60
CA THR A 33 -11.92 15.34 5.59
C THR A 33 -12.46 16.33 6.64
N PRO A 34 -11.98 17.58 6.87
CA PRO A 34 -12.61 18.41 7.91
C PRO A 34 -13.38 19.62 7.34
N ALA A 35 -14.60 19.43 6.78
CA ALA A 35 -15.66 20.48 6.74
C ALA A 35 -17.02 20.09 6.10
N SER A 36 -17.19 19.00 5.36
CA SER A 36 -18.35 18.89 4.44
C SER A 36 -19.50 17.97 4.85
N TYR A 37 -19.38 17.22 5.95
CA TYR A 37 -20.32 16.14 6.28
C TYR A 37 -21.50 16.56 7.17
N TRP A 38 -22.22 17.60 6.79
CA TRP A 38 -23.58 17.82 7.30
C TRP A 38 -24.60 17.51 6.22
N SER A 39 -24.79 16.20 5.94
CA SER A 39 -26.05 15.56 5.53
C SER A 39 -25.79 14.15 5.00
N MET A 40 -25.63 13.18 5.90
CA MET A 40 -25.74 11.74 5.56
C MET A 40 -27.18 11.22 5.72
N ASP A 41 -28.16 12.11 5.79
CA ASP A 41 -29.57 11.75 5.65
C ASP A 41 -30.11 12.40 4.39
N THR A 42 -30.68 11.56 3.51
CA THR A 42 -31.37 11.86 2.25
C THR A 42 -30.54 11.89 0.96
N GLU A 43 -31.18 11.42 -0.10
CA GLU A 43 -30.76 11.39 -1.51
C GLU A 43 -30.36 12.79 -2.04
N VAL A 44 -29.23 13.32 -1.55
CA VAL A 44 -28.72 14.64 -1.89
C VAL A 44 -27.35 14.46 -2.56
N GLU A 45 -27.12 15.22 -3.63
CA GLU A 45 -25.87 15.25 -4.40
C GLU A 45 -24.66 15.09 -3.49
N LYS A 46 -23.88 14.01 -3.70
CA LYS A 46 -22.61 13.80 -2.97
C LYS A 46 -21.78 15.09 -3.08
N GLY A 47 -21.50 15.73 -1.96
CA GLY A 47 -20.70 16.95 -1.93
C GLY A 47 -19.38 16.77 -2.68
N LEU A 48 -18.86 17.85 -3.27
CA LEU A 48 -17.63 17.84 -4.06
C LEU A 48 -16.46 17.15 -3.33
N SER A 49 -16.35 17.33 -2.01
CA SER A 49 -15.34 16.67 -1.16
C SER A 49 -15.49 15.14 -1.10
N THR A 50 -16.72 14.63 -1.01
CA THR A 50 -16.98 13.17 -1.03
C THR A 50 -16.65 12.59 -2.39
N THR A 51 -16.94 13.31 -3.48
CA THR A 51 -16.59 12.90 -4.83
C THR A 51 -15.06 12.83 -5.00
N ILE A 52 -14.33 13.87 -4.56
CA ILE A 52 -12.87 13.89 -4.59
C ILE A 52 -12.27 12.79 -3.71
N ALA A 53 -12.80 12.55 -2.51
CA ALA A 53 -12.31 11.50 -1.63
C ALA A 53 -12.47 10.10 -2.27
N MET A 54 -13.62 9.82 -2.89
CA MET A 54 -13.83 8.57 -3.62
C MET A 54 -12.91 8.44 -4.84
N GLU A 55 -12.63 9.52 -5.57
CA GLU A 55 -11.66 9.50 -6.67
C GLU A 55 -10.25 9.18 -6.17
N ILE A 56 -9.82 9.75 -5.05
CA ILE A 56 -8.53 9.43 -4.43
C ILE A 56 -8.48 7.96 -3.98
N ILE A 57 -9.55 7.45 -3.34
CA ILE A 57 -9.64 6.04 -2.95
C ILE A 57 -9.52 5.14 -4.17
N ASN A 58 -10.29 5.39 -5.24
CA ASN A 58 -10.21 4.59 -6.46
C ASN A 58 -8.81 4.62 -7.08
N LEU A 59 -8.14 5.78 -7.10
CA LEU A 59 -6.76 5.89 -7.59
C LEU A 59 -5.78 5.05 -6.76
N ILE A 60 -5.98 4.98 -5.44
CA ILE A 60 -5.17 4.11 -4.56
C ILE A 60 -5.42 2.64 -4.92
N LEU A 61 -6.68 2.22 -5.01
CA LEU A 61 -7.05 0.83 -5.30
C LEU A 61 -6.54 0.37 -6.67
N ASP A 62 -6.74 1.19 -7.71
CA ASP A 62 -6.22 0.94 -9.05
C ASP A 62 -4.68 0.84 -9.07
N SER A 63 -4.01 1.60 -8.20
CA SER A 63 -2.55 1.54 -8.06
C SER A 63 -2.10 0.26 -7.36
N LEU A 64 -2.83 -0.21 -6.34
CA LEU A 64 -2.56 -1.47 -5.65
C LEU A 64 -2.74 -2.68 -6.57
N ASP A 65 -3.76 -2.68 -7.43
CA ASP A 65 -3.95 -3.74 -8.45
C ASP A 65 -2.76 -3.80 -9.41
N LYS A 66 -2.29 -2.66 -9.90
CA LYS A 66 -1.09 -2.61 -10.75
C LYS A 66 0.16 -3.10 -10.04
N VAL A 67 0.33 -2.73 -8.76
CA VAL A 67 1.45 -3.26 -7.97
C VAL A 67 1.33 -4.78 -7.85
N SER A 68 0.13 -5.32 -7.60
CA SER A 68 -0.13 -6.75 -7.49
C SER A 68 0.35 -7.51 -8.73
N ASP A 69 -0.11 -7.09 -9.91
CA ASP A 69 0.21 -7.76 -11.18
C ASP A 69 1.72 -7.84 -11.41
N ASN A 70 2.43 -6.78 -11.04
CA ASN A 70 3.86 -6.73 -11.26
C ASN A 70 4.67 -7.48 -10.20
N LEU A 71 4.29 -7.42 -8.92
CA LEU A 71 4.95 -8.18 -7.85
C LEU A 71 4.85 -9.69 -8.12
N TYR A 72 3.70 -10.16 -8.60
CA TYR A 72 3.50 -11.55 -8.99
C TYR A 72 4.45 -12.00 -10.11
N SER A 73 4.85 -11.09 -10.99
CA SER A 73 5.75 -11.37 -12.11
C SER A 73 7.25 -11.30 -11.77
N ASN A 74 7.61 -10.90 -10.55
CA ASN A 74 9.00 -10.70 -10.14
C ASN A 74 9.54 -11.92 -9.38
N ASP A 75 10.51 -12.62 -9.99
CA ASP A 75 11.10 -13.85 -9.44
C ASP A 75 11.88 -13.63 -8.12
N ILE A 76 12.31 -12.39 -7.83
CA ILE A 76 12.97 -12.02 -6.56
C ILE A 76 11.95 -11.69 -5.47
N ILE A 77 10.70 -11.35 -5.79
CA ILE A 77 9.69 -10.86 -4.81
C ILE A 77 8.51 -11.85 -4.66
N THR A 78 8.56 -12.97 -5.36
CA THR A 78 7.45 -13.93 -5.41
C THR A 78 7.06 -14.46 -4.02
N HIS A 79 8.02 -14.57 -3.10
CA HIS A 79 7.78 -15.06 -1.74
C HIS A 79 7.05 -14.06 -0.83
N GLU A 80 7.14 -12.76 -1.10
CA GLU A 80 6.48 -11.70 -0.33
C GLU A 80 5.08 -11.37 -0.86
N TYR A 81 4.75 -11.85 -2.05
CA TYR A 81 3.46 -11.60 -2.68
C TYR A 81 2.24 -11.93 -1.79
N PRO A 82 2.21 -13.04 -1.03
CA PRO A 82 1.11 -13.31 -0.11
C PRO A 82 0.93 -12.23 0.97
N PHE A 83 2.02 -11.63 1.47
CA PHE A 83 1.95 -10.54 2.45
C PHE A 83 1.40 -9.27 1.82
N PHE A 84 1.75 -9.00 0.55
CA PHE A 84 1.18 -7.89 -0.20
C PHE A 84 -0.33 -8.03 -0.34
N VAL A 85 -0.82 -9.21 -0.74
CA VAL A 85 -2.25 -9.47 -0.91
C VAL A 85 -3.01 -9.19 0.38
N GLU A 86 -2.50 -9.68 1.50
CA GLU A 86 -3.12 -9.43 2.80
C GLU A 86 -3.13 -7.94 3.17
N ILE A 87 -2.02 -7.23 2.96
CA ILE A 87 -1.95 -5.79 3.22
C ILE A 87 -2.92 -5.02 2.34
N LYS A 88 -3.02 -5.40 1.06
CA LYS A 88 -3.97 -4.84 0.10
C LYS A 88 -5.40 -5.01 0.59
N GLU A 89 -5.78 -6.20 1.04
CA GLU A 89 -7.10 -6.48 1.59
C GLU A 89 -7.41 -5.65 2.85
N MET A 90 -6.43 -5.51 3.76
CA MET A 90 -6.62 -4.66 4.95
C MET A 90 -6.78 -3.18 4.59
N ILE A 91 -5.97 -2.66 3.66
CA ILE A 91 -6.07 -1.27 3.19
C ILE A 91 -7.41 -1.05 2.48
N GLU A 92 -7.83 -1.98 1.63
CA GLU A 92 -9.15 -1.94 0.98
C GLU A 92 -10.28 -1.86 2.01
N CYS A 93 -10.24 -2.70 3.06
CA CYS A 93 -11.22 -2.64 4.14
C CYS A 93 -11.21 -1.28 4.84
N LEU A 94 -10.04 -0.74 5.20
CA LEU A 94 -9.91 0.55 5.87
C LEU A 94 -10.44 1.73 5.02
N LEU A 95 -10.29 1.66 3.69
CA LEU A 95 -10.68 2.73 2.77
C LEU A 95 -12.15 2.64 2.32
N LEU A 96 -12.73 1.43 2.31
CA LEU A 96 -14.12 1.21 1.90
C LEU A 96 -15.12 1.26 3.07
N ASP A 97 -14.65 1.16 4.30
CA ASP A 97 -15.49 1.34 5.49
C ASP A 97 -15.96 2.81 5.61
N PRO A 98 -17.24 3.11 5.92
CA PRO A 98 -17.73 4.47 6.18
C PRO A 98 -16.94 5.27 7.23
N ILE A 99 -16.04 4.65 7.99
CA ILE A 99 -15.16 5.27 9.00
C ILE A 99 -13.79 5.69 8.41
N TYR A 100 -13.56 5.56 7.09
CA TYR A 100 -12.29 5.90 6.41
C TYR A 100 -11.74 7.33 6.69
N GLU A 101 -12.58 8.22 7.22
CA GLU A 101 -12.21 9.58 7.64
C GLU A 101 -11.41 9.64 8.94
N SER A 102 -11.31 8.52 9.66
CA SER A 102 -10.51 8.39 10.86
C SER A 102 -9.02 8.47 10.52
N ASP A 103 -8.33 9.47 11.09
CA ASP A 103 -6.88 9.59 11.01
C ASP A 103 -6.17 8.28 11.41
N THR A 104 -6.72 7.54 12.37
CA THR A 104 -6.17 6.26 12.81
C THR A 104 -6.19 5.22 11.70
N TYR A 105 -7.25 5.17 10.89
CA TYR A 105 -7.40 4.21 9.79
C TYR A 105 -6.42 4.56 8.67
N ILE A 106 -6.35 5.84 8.29
CA ILE A 106 -5.41 6.31 7.27
C ILE A 106 -3.95 6.11 7.75
N ASN A 107 -3.64 6.36 9.02
CA ASN A 107 -2.31 6.13 9.58
C ASN A 107 -1.92 4.65 9.55
N LEU A 108 -2.84 3.75 9.87
CA LEU A 108 -2.58 2.31 9.78
C LEU A 108 -2.35 1.89 8.33
N ALA A 109 -3.17 2.37 7.39
CA ALA A 109 -2.97 2.10 5.96
C ALA A 109 -1.61 2.59 5.45
N ILE A 110 -1.19 3.80 5.83
CA ILE A 110 0.14 4.34 5.51
C ILE A 110 1.25 3.46 6.10
N THR A 111 1.08 3.03 7.35
CA THR A 111 2.09 2.23 8.06
C THR A 111 2.27 0.86 7.42
N LEU A 112 1.16 0.14 7.18
CA LEU A 112 1.14 -1.15 6.51
C LEU A 112 1.83 -1.09 5.14
N PHE A 113 1.45 -0.08 4.35
CA PHE A 113 1.99 0.11 3.01
C PHE A 113 3.48 0.48 3.04
N SER A 114 3.86 1.41 3.90
CA SER A 114 5.25 1.89 4.00
C SER A 114 6.21 0.79 4.48
N ASP A 115 5.82 -0.01 5.48
CA ASP A 115 6.69 -1.05 6.02
C ASP A 115 6.92 -2.17 5.00
N PHE A 116 5.86 -2.59 4.29
CA PHE A 116 5.99 -3.58 3.21
C PHE A 116 6.91 -3.11 2.09
N PHE A 117 6.75 -1.88 1.60
CA PHE A 117 7.64 -1.36 0.55
C PHE A 117 9.08 -1.18 1.04
N THR A 118 9.28 -0.94 2.33
CA THR A 118 10.63 -0.91 2.93
C THR A 118 11.27 -2.29 2.89
N LEU A 119 10.53 -3.35 3.21
CA LEU A 119 11.00 -4.74 3.06
C LEU A 119 11.42 -5.03 1.62
N LEU A 120 10.60 -4.63 0.63
CA LEU A 120 10.93 -4.82 -0.78
C LEU A 120 12.17 -4.03 -1.22
N GLU A 121 12.32 -2.78 -0.76
CA GLU A 121 13.51 -1.97 -1.01
C GLU A 121 14.78 -2.65 -0.45
N VAL A 122 14.71 -3.20 0.77
CA VAL A 122 15.81 -3.96 1.37
C VAL A 122 16.12 -5.22 0.56
N LYS A 123 15.09 -5.99 0.18
CA LYS A 123 15.27 -7.21 -0.61
C LYS A 123 15.96 -6.92 -1.94
N LEU A 124 15.47 -5.95 -2.70
CA LEU A 124 16.07 -5.64 -3.99
C LEU A 124 17.50 -5.11 -3.88
N LEU A 125 17.82 -4.39 -2.80
CA LEU A 125 19.18 -3.92 -2.55
C LEU A 125 20.12 -5.07 -2.19
N LEU A 126 19.65 -6.03 -1.39
CA LEU A 126 20.43 -7.20 -0.98
C LEU A 126 20.67 -8.16 -2.15
N PHE A 127 19.68 -8.33 -3.02
CA PHE A 127 19.72 -9.25 -4.15
C PHE A 127 20.13 -8.56 -5.47
N ASP A 128 20.75 -7.38 -5.40
CA ASP A 128 21.19 -6.64 -6.59
C ASP A 128 22.11 -7.50 -7.48
N GLY A 129 21.83 -7.53 -8.77
CA GLY A 129 22.51 -8.36 -9.75
C GLY A 129 22.11 -9.85 -9.78
N CYS A 130 21.17 -10.29 -8.92
CA CYS A 130 20.57 -11.62 -8.99
C CYS A 130 19.32 -11.61 -9.90
N SER A 131 19.14 -12.68 -10.67
CA SER A 131 17.92 -12.88 -11.47
C SER A 131 16.86 -13.67 -10.71
N ILE A 132 17.28 -14.54 -9.79
CA ILE A 132 16.43 -15.34 -8.89
C ILE A 132 17.08 -15.45 -7.51
N GLU A 133 16.30 -15.69 -6.46
CA GLU A 133 16.80 -15.63 -5.07
C GLU A 133 17.91 -16.63 -4.77
N ILE A 134 17.85 -17.83 -5.35
CA ILE A 134 18.83 -18.89 -5.10
C ILE A 134 20.24 -18.56 -5.64
N GLU A 135 20.38 -17.51 -6.46
CA GLU A 135 21.68 -17.02 -6.92
C GLU A 135 22.41 -16.20 -5.85
N ALA A 136 21.69 -15.70 -4.85
CA ALA A 136 22.28 -14.87 -3.80
C ALA A 136 23.23 -15.68 -2.90
N PRO A 137 24.34 -15.06 -2.42
CA PRO A 137 25.20 -15.67 -1.43
C PRO A 137 24.42 -16.02 -0.15
N ASN A 138 24.81 -17.11 0.53
CA ASN A 138 24.15 -17.53 1.77
C ASN A 138 24.13 -16.42 2.84
N GLU A 139 25.16 -15.57 2.93
CA GLU A 139 25.17 -14.47 3.90
C GLU A 139 24.06 -13.43 3.60
N VAL A 140 23.71 -13.24 2.33
CA VAL A 140 22.62 -12.36 1.90
C VAL A 140 21.27 -12.96 2.26
N LEU A 141 21.09 -14.26 2.00
CA LEU A 141 19.87 -14.98 2.39
C LEU A 141 19.65 -14.93 3.91
N GLU A 142 20.68 -15.22 4.70
CA GLU A 142 20.61 -15.18 6.16
C GLU A 142 20.30 -13.77 6.71
N GLU A 143 20.80 -12.72 6.06
CA GLU A 143 20.51 -11.35 6.47
C GLU A 143 19.08 -10.95 6.11
N TYR A 144 18.62 -11.35 4.92
CA TYR A 144 17.24 -11.11 4.51
C TYR A 144 16.24 -11.85 5.40
N ASP A 145 16.52 -13.11 5.76
CA ASP A 145 15.67 -13.89 6.68
C ASP A 145 15.49 -13.17 8.03
N LYS A 146 16.53 -12.54 8.57
CA LYS A 146 16.43 -11.75 9.82
C LYS A 146 15.57 -10.51 9.67
N GLU A 147 15.65 -9.80 8.55
CA GLU A 147 14.79 -8.65 8.29
C GLU A 147 13.34 -9.10 8.10
N LEU A 148 13.12 -10.20 7.40
CA LEU A 148 11.81 -10.79 7.19
C LEU A 148 11.17 -11.22 8.53
N ASP A 149 11.92 -11.87 9.42
CA ASP A 149 11.45 -12.23 10.76
C ASP A 149 11.01 -11.00 11.56
N GLN A 150 11.78 -9.91 11.49
CA GLN A 150 11.42 -8.65 12.17
C GLN A 150 10.18 -8.01 11.55
N TYR A 151 10.07 -8.04 10.23
CA TYR A 151 8.90 -7.56 9.50
C TYR A 151 7.64 -8.34 9.89
N LEU A 152 7.70 -9.68 9.96
CA LEU A 152 6.56 -10.50 10.35
C LEU A 152 6.04 -10.18 11.75
N ILE A 153 6.95 -9.94 12.70
CA ILE A 153 6.57 -9.49 14.06
C ILE A 153 5.84 -8.14 14.01
N ARG A 154 6.28 -7.20 13.17
CA ARG A 154 5.60 -5.90 12.99
C ARG A 154 4.24 -6.09 12.32
N LEU A 155 4.16 -6.91 11.29
CA LEU A 155 2.92 -7.21 10.56
C LEU A 155 1.87 -7.82 11.49
N ASP A 156 2.25 -8.76 12.35
CA ASP A 156 1.35 -9.34 13.35
C ASP A 156 0.75 -8.27 14.28
N LYS A 157 1.58 -7.33 14.73
CA LYS A 157 1.10 -6.19 15.53
C LYS A 157 0.11 -5.32 14.76
N TYR A 158 0.37 -5.07 13.47
CA TYR A 158 -0.53 -4.29 12.64
C TYR A 158 -1.86 -5.02 12.35
N ARG A 159 -1.84 -6.36 12.24
CA ARG A 159 -3.06 -7.18 12.17
C ARG A 159 -3.89 -7.03 13.43
N ASP A 160 -3.26 -7.09 14.62
CA ASP A 160 -3.95 -6.88 15.89
C ASP A 160 -4.58 -5.48 15.96
N GLU A 161 -3.84 -4.45 15.56
CA GLU A 161 -4.34 -3.06 15.48
C GLU A 161 -5.51 -2.94 14.50
N PHE A 162 -5.42 -3.55 13.32
CA PHE A 162 -6.51 -3.59 12.33
C PHE A 162 -7.78 -4.25 12.89
N MET A 163 -7.62 -5.39 13.55
CA MET A 163 -8.74 -6.12 14.15
C MET A 163 -9.38 -5.34 15.30
N ASP A 164 -8.60 -4.61 16.09
CA ASP A 164 -9.11 -3.77 17.17
C ASP A 164 -9.91 -2.57 16.65
N LEU A 165 -9.54 -2.02 15.49
CA LEU A 165 -10.27 -0.91 14.87
C LEU A 165 -11.66 -1.32 14.33
N HIS A 166 -11.87 -2.61 14.04
CA HIS A 166 -13.13 -3.15 13.51
C HIS A 166 -14.00 -3.84 14.59
N LYS A 167 -13.65 -3.72 15.87
CA LYS A 167 -14.47 -4.19 17.02
C LYS A 167 -15.45 -3.12 17.49
#